data_AF-A0A2V7IVT8-F1
#
_entry.id   AF-A0A2V7IVT8-F1
#
_cell.length_a   1.000
_cell.length_b   1.000
_cell.length_c   1.000
_cell.angle_alpha   90.00
_cell.angle_beta   90.00
_cell.angle_gamma   90.00
#
_symmetry.space_group_name_H-M   'P 1'
#
loop_
_entity.id
_entity.type
_entity.pdbx_description
1 polymer ?
#
loop_
_entity_poly.entity_id
_entity_poly.type
_entity_poly.pdbx_seq_one_letter_code
_entity_poly.pdbx_strand_id
1 'polypeptide(L)'
;MIRGIVYAATPIAQGGAGADIINMSLGAIFPRQGVGAAQLAVALGKATTYAYQQGVTVFAAAGNAAVDFDHTANIIDLPAQSPHVLAISALAPEGFALGATDYDDPASYTDFGQSVIDFGAPGGDFRLFIPFTPPAPNPNPNCSLPRIPTGLITAPCYVFDYVISPGSLGPVNNVYFFAAGTSMATPAAAAVGALIIEKYGRIGPAGVAAVLRHSADDLGKPGNDDFYGLGRVNALNAVQ
;
A
#
# COMPACT_ATOMS: atom_id res chain seq x y z
N MET A 1 -15.72 4.49 -8.18
CA MET A 1 -15.30 3.99 -6.85
C MET A 1 -16.44 3.34 -6.08
N ILE A 2 -17.38 4.09 -5.47
CA ILE A 2 -18.42 3.55 -4.58
C ILE A 2 -19.19 2.36 -5.18
N ARG A 3 -19.71 2.50 -6.41
CA ARG A 3 -20.40 1.39 -7.10
C ARG A 3 -19.50 0.18 -7.35
N GLY A 4 -18.20 0.39 -7.55
CA GLY A 4 -17.22 -0.67 -7.72
C GLY A 4 -17.02 -1.49 -6.44
N ILE A 5 -16.97 -0.81 -5.27
CA ILE A 5 -16.92 -1.49 -3.96
C ILE A 5 -18.17 -2.36 -3.77
N VAL A 6 -19.34 -1.76 -3.97
CA VAL A 6 -20.62 -2.49 -3.80
C VAL A 6 -20.68 -3.69 -4.75
N TYR A 7 -20.43 -3.49 -6.04
CA TYR A 7 -20.42 -4.58 -7.02
C TYR A 7 -19.42 -5.69 -6.68
N ALA A 8 -18.19 -5.32 -6.29
CA ALA A 8 -17.15 -6.28 -5.93
C ALA A 8 -17.57 -7.12 -4.72
N ALA A 9 -18.14 -6.49 -3.70
CA ALA A 9 -18.55 -7.16 -2.48
C ALA A 9 -19.88 -7.93 -2.59
N THR A 10 -20.76 -7.55 -3.51
CA THR A 10 -22.03 -8.25 -3.70
C THR A 10 -21.77 -9.69 -4.19
N PRO A 11 -22.39 -10.73 -3.59
CA PRO A 11 -22.21 -12.11 -4.02
C PRO A 11 -22.61 -12.34 -5.49
N ILE A 12 -21.97 -13.31 -6.16
CA ILE A 12 -22.29 -13.69 -7.54
C ILE A 12 -23.77 -14.07 -7.70
N ALA A 13 -24.34 -14.78 -6.72
CA ALA A 13 -25.75 -15.17 -6.72
C ALA A 13 -26.73 -13.96 -6.70
N GLN A 14 -26.25 -12.78 -6.31
CA GLN A 14 -27.00 -11.52 -6.30
C GLN A 14 -26.60 -10.59 -7.46
N GLY A 15 -25.79 -11.07 -8.41
CA GLY A 15 -25.34 -10.32 -9.58
C GLY A 15 -24.09 -9.46 -9.38
N GLY A 16 -23.36 -9.63 -8.27
CA GLY A 16 -22.07 -8.98 -8.04
C GLY A 16 -20.87 -9.84 -8.46
N ALA A 17 -19.67 -9.41 -8.08
CA ALA A 17 -18.43 -10.15 -8.37
C ALA A 17 -18.10 -11.24 -7.33
N GLY A 18 -18.62 -11.11 -6.10
CA GLY A 18 -18.36 -12.03 -5.00
C GLY A 18 -16.90 -12.08 -4.56
N ALA A 19 -16.19 -10.95 -4.55
CA ALA A 19 -14.80 -10.87 -4.12
C ALA A 19 -14.66 -11.11 -2.60
N ASP A 20 -13.51 -11.63 -2.17
CA ASP A 20 -13.15 -11.75 -0.75
C ASP A 20 -12.20 -10.63 -0.28
N ILE A 21 -11.49 -10.04 -1.22
CA ILE A 21 -10.54 -8.94 -1.03
C ILE A 21 -10.84 -7.84 -2.05
N ILE A 22 -10.82 -6.59 -1.59
CA ILE A 22 -10.86 -5.40 -2.45
C ILE A 22 -9.57 -4.61 -2.21
N ASN A 23 -8.79 -4.41 -3.28
CA ASN A 23 -7.63 -3.53 -3.26
C ASN A 23 -7.99 -2.14 -3.84
N MET A 24 -7.62 -1.09 -3.12
CA MET A 24 -7.86 0.30 -3.50
C MET A 24 -6.55 1.10 -3.52
N SER A 25 -5.73 0.90 -4.56
CA SER A 25 -4.52 1.69 -4.84
C SER A 25 -4.85 3.12 -5.35
N LEU A 26 -5.64 3.85 -4.58
CA LEU A 26 -6.12 5.20 -4.88
C LEU A 26 -6.45 5.90 -3.57
N GLY A 27 -6.49 7.23 -3.59
CA GLY A 27 -6.79 8.05 -2.44
C GLY A 27 -6.90 9.52 -2.84
N ALA A 28 -7.46 10.32 -1.96
CA ALA A 28 -7.52 11.76 -2.11
C ALA A 28 -7.75 12.42 -0.74
N ILE A 29 -6.96 13.46 -0.49
CA ILE A 29 -7.04 14.25 0.73
C ILE A 29 -8.08 15.36 0.57
N PHE A 30 -8.97 15.48 1.55
CA PHE A 30 -10.01 16.50 1.57
C PHE A 30 -10.01 17.26 2.91
N PRO A 31 -10.39 18.56 2.92
CA PRO A 31 -10.72 19.24 4.16
C PRO A 31 -11.94 18.59 4.83
N ARG A 32 -11.84 18.16 6.10
CA ARG A 32 -12.93 17.46 6.80
C ARG A 32 -14.24 18.26 6.85
N GLN A 33 -14.12 19.58 6.98
CA GLN A 33 -15.26 20.51 7.06
C GLN A 33 -15.82 20.91 5.67
N GLY A 34 -15.23 20.42 4.58
CA GLY A 34 -15.78 20.66 3.25
C GLY A 34 -17.10 19.91 3.04
N VAL A 35 -18.15 20.59 2.59
CA VAL A 35 -19.49 20.00 2.39
C VAL A 35 -19.44 18.77 1.46
N GLY A 36 -18.61 18.82 0.40
CA GLY A 36 -18.42 17.68 -0.51
C GLY A 36 -17.65 16.51 0.12
N ALA A 37 -16.67 16.80 0.98
CA ALA A 37 -15.86 15.79 1.66
C ALA A 37 -16.69 14.97 2.65
N ALA A 38 -17.55 15.63 3.43
CA ALA A 38 -18.44 14.96 4.37
C ALA A 38 -19.43 14.02 3.66
N GLN A 39 -20.04 14.46 2.56
CA GLN A 39 -20.94 13.62 1.76
C GLN A 39 -20.21 12.41 1.17
N LEU A 40 -18.99 12.62 0.66
CA LEU A 40 -18.16 11.54 0.13
C LEU A 40 -17.76 10.54 1.23
N ALA A 41 -17.35 11.01 2.41
CA ALA A 41 -16.99 10.18 3.56
C ALA A 41 -18.18 9.31 4.00
N VAL A 42 -19.39 9.88 4.08
CA VAL A 42 -20.60 9.12 4.40
C VAL A 42 -20.90 8.07 3.34
N ALA A 43 -20.80 8.42 2.05
CA ALA A 43 -21.11 7.51 0.97
C ALA A 43 -20.09 6.36 0.87
N LEU A 44 -18.79 6.65 1.06
CA LEU A 44 -17.74 5.64 1.11
C LEU A 44 -17.84 4.75 2.34
N GLY A 45 -18.05 5.34 3.52
CA GLY A 45 -18.21 4.59 4.75
C GLY A 45 -19.38 3.60 4.66
N LYS A 46 -20.49 3.97 4.02
CA LYS A 46 -21.59 3.03 3.75
C LYS A 46 -21.17 1.87 2.84
N ALA A 47 -20.39 2.16 1.80
CA ALA A 47 -19.94 1.15 0.84
C ALA A 47 -18.90 0.19 1.45
N THR A 48 -17.94 0.70 2.22
CA THR A 48 -16.92 -0.13 2.88
C THR A 48 -17.53 -0.93 4.04
N THR A 49 -18.49 -0.35 4.77
CA THR A 49 -19.28 -1.10 5.77
C THR A 49 -20.10 -2.21 5.12
N TYR A 50 -20.71 -1.96 3.97
CA TYR A 50 -21.40 -3.01 3.22
C TYR A 50 -20.43 -4.13 2.80
N ALA A 51 -19.24 -3.80 2.30
CA ALA A 51 -18.22 -4.80 1.96
C ALA A 51 -17.83 -5.65 3.18
N TYR A 52 -17.59 -5.00 4.32
CA TYR A 52 -17.30 -5.68 5.58
C TYR A 52 -18.43 -6.65 5.99
N GLN A 53 -19.69 -6.23 5.89
CA GLN A 53 -20.86 -7.07 6.17
C GLN A 53 -21.01 -8.26 5.21
N GLN A 54 -20.51 -8.16 3.98
CA GLN A 54 -20.44 -9.27 3.03
C GLN A 54 -19.23 -10.20 3.27
N GLY A 55 -18.44 -9.95 4.32
CA GLY A 55 -17.26 -10.74 4.63
C GLY A 55 -16.01 -10.35 3.85
N VAL A 56 -16.01 -9.19 3.19
CA VAL A 56 -14.96 -8.74 2.26
C VAL A 56 -14.00 -7.79 2.94
N THR A 57 -12.69 -8.07 2.84
CA THR A 57 -11.66 -7.21 3.44
C THR A 57 -11.22 -6.16 2.43
N VAL A 58 -11.20 -4.89 2.84
CA VAL A 58 -10.84 -3.76 1.96
C VAL A 58 -9.49 -3.21 2.40
N PHE A 59 -8.56 -3.08 1.45
CA PHE A 59 -7.23 -2.48 1.63
C PHE A 59 -7.16 -1.20 0.81
N ALA A 60 -6.57 -0.14 1.36
CA ALA A 60 -6.37 1.12 0.64
C ALA A 60 -4.99 1.72 0.87
N ALA A 61 -4.51 2.45 -0.12
CA ALA A 61 -3.26 3.20 -0.04
C ALA A 61 -3.40 4.36 0.95
N ALA A 62 -2.44 4.50 1.87
CA ALA A 62 -2.47 5.55 2.90
C ALA A 62 -2.29 6.98 2.37
N GLY A 63 -1.70 7.14 1.18
CA GLY A 63 -1.38 8.44 0.57
C GLY A 63 0.11 8.59 0.24
N ASN A 64 0.49 9.64 -0.50
CA ASN A 64 1.86 9.84 -1.01
C ASN A 64 2.35 11.29 -0.88
N ALA A 65 1.94 11.99 0.18
CA ALA A 65 2.22 13.41 0.40
C ALA A 65 3.12 13.68 1.61
N ALA A 66 3.64 12.63 2.27
CA ALA A 66 4.36 12.70 3.54
C ALA A 66 3.59 13.47 4.63
N VAL A 67 2.27 13.30 4.66
CA VAL A 67 1.36 13.96 5.61
C VAL A 67 1.30 13.18 6.91
N ASP A 68 1.55 13.89 8.01
CA ASP A 68 1.26 13.44 9.36
C ASP A 68 -0.21 13.67 9.68
N PHE A 69 -1.04 12.62 9.65
CA PHE A 69 -2.48 12.75 9.89
C PHE A 69 -2.85 12.95 11.37
N ASP A 70 -1.95 12.66 12.31
CA ASP A 70 -2.20 12.87 13.73
C ASP A 70 -1.95 14.32 14.15
N HIS A 71 -1.03 15.00 13.46
CA HIS A 71 -0.67 16.39 13.75
C HIS A 71 -1.16 17.40 12.70
N THR A 72 -1.63 16.95 11.53
CA THR A 72 -2.21 17.84 10.51
C THR A 72 -3.70 18.04 10.72
N ALA A 73 -4.08 19.22 11.20
CA ALA A 73 -5.47 19.52 11.49
C ALA A 73 -6.36 19.58 10.23
N ASN A 74 -7.58 19.04 10.36
CA ASN A 74 -8.73 19.27 9.48
C ASN A 74 -8.66 18.65 8.07
N ILE A 75 -7.89 17.58 7.87
CA ILE A 75 -7.89 16.82 6.61
C ILE A 75 -8.21 15.33 6.82
N ILE A 76 -8.73 14.69 5.79
CA ILE A 76 -9.04 13.26 5.73
C ILE A 76 -8.61 12.68 4.39
N ASP A 77 -7.96 11.51 4.38
CA ASP A 77 -7.75 10.72 3.17
C ASP A 77 -8.85 9.66 3.01
N LEU A 78 -9.49 9.66 1.85
CA LEU A 78 -10.50 8.69 1.48
C LEU A 78 -10.05 7.92 0.23
N PRO A 79 -10.11 6.57 0.24
CA PRO A 79 -10.86 5.75 1.19
C PRO A 79 -10.06 5.24 2.40
N ALA A 80 -8.76 5.55 2.53
CA ALA A 80 -7.89 5.00 3.59
C ALA A 80 -8.48 5.13 5.00
N GLN A 81 -9.03 6.30 5.34
CA GLN A 81 -9.65 6.56 6.65
C GLN A 81 -11.16 6.24 6.70
N SER A 82 -11.68 5.46 5.73
CA SER A 82 -13.07 5.02 5.78
C SER A 82 -13.23 3.87 6.78
N PRO A 83 -14.40 3.73 7.44
CA PRO A 83 -14.67 2.58 8.30
C PRO A 83 -14.43 1.25 7.59
N HIS A 84 -13.80 0.30 8.30
CA HIS A 84 -13.54 -1.06 7.83
C HIS A 84 -12.57 -1.18 6.64
N VAL A 85 -11.72 -0.18 6.43
CA VAL A 85 -10.62 -0.23 5.48
C VAL A 85 -9.31 -0.41 6.24
N LEU A 86 -8.44 -1.27 5.74
CA LEU A 86 -7.06 -1.39 6.21
C LEU A 86 -6.18 -0.44 5.40
N ALA A 87 -5.65 0.60 6.02
CA ALA A 87 -4.79 1.59 5.37
C ALA A 87 -3.33 1.13 5.38
N ILE A 88 -2.69 1.17 4.20
CA ILE A 88 -1.37 0.59 3.96
C ILE A 88 -0.36 1.68 3.64
N SER A 89 0.66 1.80 4.48
CA SER A 89 1.83 2.65 4.24
C SER A 89 2.85 1.95 3.34
N ALA A 90 3.76 2.72 2.76
CA ALA A 90 4.81 2.21 1.89
C ALA A 90 6.15 2.11 2.63
N LEU A 91 6.79 0.95 2.50
CA LEU A 91 8.14 0.66 3.00
C LEU A 91 9.09 0.38 1.84
N ALA A 92 10.39 0.59 2.05
CA ALA A 92 11.41 0.38 1.04
C ALA A 92 12.83 0.27 1.64
N PRO A 93 13.79 -0.30 0.91
CA PRO A 93 15.19 0.00 1.16
C PRO A 93 15.56 1.44 0.80
N GLU A 94 16.59 1.95 1.47
CA GLU A 94 17.38 3.08 0.99
C GLU A 94 18.73 2.60 0.45
N GLY A 95 18.82 2.45 -0.87
CA GLY A 95 20.04 2.03 -1.55
C GLY A 95 20.22 0.52 -1.62
N PHE A 96 19.21 -0.20 -2.10
CA PHE A 96 19.28 -1.66 -2.32
C PHE A 96 20.53 -2.04 -3.12
N ALA A 97 20.77 -1.38 -4.24
CA ALA A 97 21.93 -1.65 -5.09
C ALA A 97 23.26 -1.11 -4.53
N LEU A 98 23.20 -0.34 -3.44
CA LEU A 98 24.36 0.17 -2.70
C LEU A 98 24.71 -0.70 -1.48
N GLY A 99 23.95 -1.79 -1.23
CA GLY A 99 24.21 -2.73 -0.16
C GLY A 99 23.34 -2.54 1.08
N ALA A 100 22.18 -1.88 0.95
CA ALA A 100 21.20 -1.83 2.03
C ALA A 100 20.81 -3.23 2.51
N THR A 101 20.75 -3.40 3.82
CA THR A 101 20.32 -4.62 4.50
C THR A 101 18.98 -4.46 5.21
N ASP A 102 18.53 -3.22 5.38
CA ASP A 102 17.16 -2.91 5.78
C ASP A 102 16.34 -2.67 4.51
N TYR A 103 15.16 -3.29 4.47
CA TYR A 103 14.22 -3.22 3.34
C TYR A 103 12.90 -2.58 3.76
N ASP A 104 12.81 -2.15 5.02
CA ASP A 104 11.57 -1.78 5.67
C ASP A 104 11.60 -0.34 6.20
N ASP A 105 12.48 0.52 5.66
CA ASP A 105 12.43 1.95 5.98
C ASP A 105 11.11 2.55 5.47
N PRO A 106 10.47 3.48 6.20
CA PRO A 106 9.30 4.17 5.69
C PRO A 106 9.69 4.96 4.44
N ALA A 107 8.93 4.75 3.36
CA ALA A 107 9.18 5.43 2.10
C ALA A 107 9.03 6.95 2.28
N SER A 108 9.89 7.75 1.65
CA SER A 108 10.00 9.20 1.89
C SER A 108 8.72 9.99 1.64
N TYR A 109 7.77 9.43 0.91
CA TYR A 109 6.50 10.04 0.52
C TYR A 109 5.30 9.49 1.29
N THR A 110 5.44 8.38 2.04
CA THR A 110 4.27 7.73 2.63
C THR A 110 3.60 8.65 3.63
N ASP A 111 2.29 8.79 3.55
CA ASP A 111 1.53 9.41 4.62
C ASP A 111 1.56 8.49 5.86
N PHE A 112 1.39 9.08 7.04
CA PHE A 112 1.61 8.40 8.32
C PHE A 112 0.70 8.96 9.43
N GLY A 113 0.63 8.24 10.54
CA GLY A 113 -0.16 8.57 11.74
C GLY A 113 -0.83 7.34 12.32
N GLN A 114 -0.78 7.20 13.65
CA GLN A 114 -1.36 6.09 14.41
C GLN A 114 -2.87 5.98 14.25
N SER A 115 -3.54 7.10 13.94
CA SER A 115 -4.98 7.13 13.68
C SER A 115 -5.37 6.67 12.28
N VAL A 116 -4.38 6.41 11.41
CA VAL A 116 -4.59 6.08 9.99
C VAL A 116 -3.99 4.74 9.63
N ILE A 117 -2.70 4.52 9.90
CA ILE A 117 -1.98 3.37 9.37
C ILE A 117 -2.33 2.09 10.14
N ASP A 118 -2.75 1.06 9.40
CA ASP A 118 -2.96 -0.28 9.97
C ASP A 118 -1.74 -1.17 9.78
N PHE A 119 -1.10 -1.14 8.60
CA PHE A 119 0.06 -1.98 8.28
C PHE A 119 1.00 -1.32 7.28
N GLY A 120 2.28 -1.70 7.31
CA GLY A 120 3.25 -1.39 6.26
C GLY A 120 3.43 -2.53 5.25
N ALA A 121 3.73 -2.19 4.00
CA ALA A 121 4.11 -3.16 2.97
C ALA A 121 5.12 -2.57 1.96
N PRO A 122 5.85 -3.40 1.20
CA PRO A 122 6.82 -2.92 0.22
C PRO A 122 6.18 -2.06 -0.88
N GLY A 123 6.52 -0.77 -0.90
CA GLY A 123 6.03 0.22 -1.86
C GLY A 123 7.13 0.92 -2.65
N GLY A 124 8.40 0.74 -2.27
CA GLY A 124 9.56 1.37 -2.90
C GLY A 124 9.72 2.85 -2.54
N ASP A 125 10.87 3.46 -2.86
CA ASP A 125 11.17 4.84 -2.46
C ASP A 125 11.84 5.69 -3.55
N PHE A 126 11.47 6.98 -3.59
CA PHE A 126 12.07 8.04 -4.40
C PHE A 126 13.24 8.74 -3.71
N ARG A 127 13.57 8.42 -2.45
CA ARG A 127 14.58 9.14 -1.64
C ARG A 127 15.93 9.34 -2.34
N LEU A 128 16.43 8.32 -3.04
CA LEU A 128 17.70 8.41 -3.78
C LEU A 128 17.58 9.10 -5.15
N PHE A 129 16.38 9.43 -5.61
CA PHE A 129 16.20 10.17 -6.84
C PHE A 129 16.47 11.65 -6.62
N ILE A 130 17.56 12.13 -7.22
CA ILE A 130 17.90 13.55 -7.19
C ILE A 130 17.37 14.20 -8.49
N PRO A 131 16.35 15.07 -8.42
CA PRO A 131 15.93 15.85 -9.58
C PRO A 131 17.08 16.79 -9.96
N PHE A 132 17.32 16.96 -11.27
CA PHE A 132 18.43 17.72 -11.85
C PHE A 132 18.82 18.96 -11.02
N THR A 133 19.85 18.82 -10.20
CA THR A 133 20.38 19.89 -9.35
C THR A 133 21.83 20.16 -9.74
N PRO A 134 22.11 21.28 -10.43
CA PRO A 134 23.46 21.80 -10.48
C PRO A 134 23.91 22.10 -9.03
N PRO A 135 25.12 21.70 -8.57
CA PRO A 135 26.30 21.31 -9.35
C PRO A 135 26.74 19.84 -9.19
N ALA A 136 25.84 18.90 -8.87
CA ALA A 136 26.24 17.50 -8.66
C ALA A 136 26.84 16.90 -9.96
N PRO A 137 28.09 16.38 -9.97
CA PRO A 137 28.73 15.86 -11.19
C PRO A 137 28.02 14.63 -11.76
N ASN A 138 27.31 13.88 -10.92
CA ASN A 138 26.49 12.73 -11.29
C ASN A 138 25.36 12.57 -10.26
N PRO A 139 24.23 13.29 -10.41
CA PRO A 139 23.16 13.31 -9.40
C PRO A 139 22.48 11.94 -9.24
N ASN A 140 22.57 11.05 -10.23
CA ASN A 140 21.96 9.73 -10.18
C ASN A 140 22.95 8.69 -10.73
N PRO A 141 23.92 8.21 -9.91
CA PRO A 141 24.91 7.24 -10.37
C PRO A 141 24.27 5.92 -10.78
N ASN A 142 24.92 5.19 -11.71
CA ASN A 142 24.48 3.87 -12.13
C ASN A 142 25.02 2.79 -11.20
N CYS A 143 24.17 1.84 -10.86
CA CYS A 143 24.51 0.60 -10.18
C CYS A 143 24.33 -0.59 -11.13
N SER A 144 25.10 -1.66 -10.92
CA SER A 144 24.96 -2.90 -11.69
C SER A 144 24.72 -4.08 -10.76
N LEU A 145 23.59 -4.77 -10.94
CA LEU A 145 23.25 -5.97 -10.19
C LEU A 145 23.32 -7.23 -11.06
N PRO A 146 23.66 -8.40 -10.48
CA PRO A 146 23.63 -9.67 -11.20
C PRO A 146 22.24 -9.97 -11.77
N ARG A 147 22.21 -10.39 -13.05
CA ARG A 147 21.01 -10.91 -13.70
C ARG A 147 21.06 -12.44 -13.74
N ILE A 148 19.97 -13.09 -13.36
CA ILE A 148 19.83 -14.55 -13.47
C ILE A 148 19.36 -14.92 -14.90
N PRO A 149 19.92 -15.95 -15.57
CA PRO A 149 21.02 -16.81 -15.12
C PRO A 149 22.42 -16.22 -15.33
N THR A 150 22.57 -15.25 -16.24
CA THR A 150 23.85 -14.58 -16.52
C THR A 150 23.65 -13.12 -16.93
N GLY A 151 24.64 -12.28 -16.63
CA GLY A 151 24.72 -10.88 -17.06
C GLY A 151 24.57 -9.88 -15.92
N LEU A 152 24.50 -8.60 -16.28
CA LEU A 152 24.27 -7.49 -15.36
C LEU A 152 23.06 -6.68 -15.83
N ILE A 153 22.29 -6.15 -14.88
CA ILE A 153 21.33 -5.07 -15.12
C ILE A 153 21.99 -3.80 -14.62
N THR A 154 22.20 -2.83 -15.50
CA THR A 154 22.74 -1.51 -15.16
C THR A 154 21.65 -0.46 -15.30
N ALA A 155 21.38 0.26 -14.21
CA ALA A 155 20.40 1.34 -14.14
C ALA A 155 20.85 2.37 -13.08
N PRO A 156 20.27 3.58 -13.05
CA PRO A 156 20.46 4.48 -11.92
C PRO A 156 20.14 3.78 -10.60
N CYS A 157 20.98 3.95 -9.58
CA CYS A 157 20.90 3.18 -8.34
C CYS A 157 19.51 3.27 -7.67
N TYR A 158 18.88 4.44 -7.71
CA TYR A 158 17.54 4.66 -7.15
C TYR A 158 16.46 3.76 -7.77
N VAL A 159 16.63 3.28 -9.01
CA VAL A 159 15.65 2.40 -9.68
C VAL A 159 15.50 1.08 -8.93
N PHE A 160 16.55 0.63 -8.25
CA PHE A 160 16.53 -0.61 -7.49
C PHE A 160 15.80 -0.50 -6.15
N ASP A 161 15.48 0.72 -5.70
CA ASP A 161 14.64 0.96 -4.53
C ASP A 161 13.15 1.03 -4.90
N TYR A 162 12.81 1.01 -6.18
CA TYR A 162 11.43 0.96 -6.68
C TYR A 162 10.91 -0.49 -6.75
N VAL A 163 9.60 -0.62 -6.84
CA VAL A 163 8.91 -1.89 -7.11
C VAL A 163 8.79 -2.12 -8.61
N ILE A 164 9.29 -3.26 -9.09
CA ILE A 164 9.05 -3.71 -10.47
C ILE A 164 7.58 -4.13 -10.64
N SER A 165 6.89 -3.54 -11.61
CA SER A 165 5.46 -3.75 -11.83
C SER A 165 5.14 -3.93 -13.30
N PRO A 166 4.15 -4.77 -13.66
CA PRO A 166 3.60 -4.79 -15.01
C PRO A 166 2.80 -3.50 -15.27
N GLY A 167 2.89 -2.98 -16.48
CA GLY A 167 2.18 -1.78 -16.95
C GLY A 167 1.98 -1.79 -18.45
N SER A 168 1.49 -0.67 -19.00
CA SER A 168 1.27 -0.54 -20.43
C SER A 168 1.68 0.82 -20.96
N LEU A 169 2.46 0.84 -22.05
CA LEU A 169 2.83 2.04 -22.81
C LEU A 169 1.89 2.20 -24.02
N GLY A 170 0.62 2.45 -23.73
CA GLY A 170 -0.46 2.53 -24.73
C GLY A 170 -1.46 1.37 -24.63
N PRO A 171 -2.37 1.20 -25.61
CA PRO A 171 -3.47 0.23 -25.50
C PRO A 171 -3.05 -1.24 -25.71
N VAL A 172 -1.87 -1.52 -26.24
CA VAL A 172 -1.44 -2.90 -26.60
C VAL A 172 0.01 -3.24 -26.20
N ASN A 173 0.75 -2.30 -25.62
CA ASN A 173 2.17 -2.48 -25.30
C ASN A 173 2.38 -2.78 -23.82
N ASN A 174 2.17 -4.03 -23.44
CA ASN A 174 2.46 -4.50 -22.09
C ASN A 174 3.97 -4.48 -21.84
N VAL A 175 4.39 -3.82 -20.75
CA VAL A 175 5.79 -3.69 -20.34
C VAL A 175 5.93 -3.90 -18.84
N TYR A 176 7.15 -4.09 -18.37
CA TYR A 176 7.49 -3.90 -16.96
C TYR A 176 8.10 -2.51 -16.78
N PHE A 177 7.80 -1.88 -15.66
CA PHE A 177 8.38 -0.60 -15.26
C PHE A 177 8.64 -0.60 -13.76
N PHE A 178 9.52 0.28 -13.32
CA PHE A 178 9.82 0.48 -11.92
C PHE A 178 8.99 1.66 -11.41
N ALA A 179 8.30 1.46 -10.29
CA ALA A 179 7.42 2.45 -9.68
C ALA A 179 7.57 2.43 -8.16
N ALA A 180 7.25 3.55 -7.52
CA ALA A 180 7.06 3.60 -6.09
C ALA A 180 5.72 4.26 -5.74
N GLY A 181 5.12 3.82 -4.65
CA GLY A 181 3.89 4.39 -4.10
C GLY A 181 3.25 3.50 -3.03
N THR A 182 2.43 4.08 -2.16
CA THR A 182 1.47 3.31 -1.33
C THR A 182 0.51 2.50 -2.19
N SER A 183 0.30 2.92 -3.44
CA SER A 183 -0.38 2.16 -4.48
C SER A 183 0.28 0.83 -4.85
N MET A 184 1.59 0.66 -4.64
CA MET A 184 2.35 -0.59 -4.83
C MET A 184 2.36 -1.43 -3.55
N ALA A 185 2.40 -0.78 -2.38
CA ALA A 185 2.31 -1.44 -1.07
C ALA A 185 0.94 -2.11 -0.83
N THR A 186 -0.14 -1.41 -1.17
CA THR A 186 -1.53 -1.89 -0.97
C THR A 186 -1.81 -3.26 -1.62
N PRO A 187 -1.48 -3.50 -2.91
CA PRO A 187 -1.72 -4.81 -3.53
C PRO A 187 -0.82 -5.90 -2.95
N ALA A 188 0.38 -5.57 -2.44
CA ALA A 188 1.21 -6.53 -1.72
C ALA A 188 0.54 -6.98 -0.41
N ALA A 189 0.01 -6.04 0.38
CA ALA A 189 -0.74 -6.36 1.60
C ALA A 189 -2.05 -7.12 1.30
N ALA A 190 -2.79 -6.70 0.27
CA ALA A 190 -4.01 -7.39 -0.17
C ALA A 190 -3.72 -8.84 -0.61
N ALA A 191 -2.57 -9.10 -1.23
CA ALA A 191 -2.14 -10.45 -1.59
C ALA A 191 -1.86 -11.31 -0.35
N VAL A 192 -1.25 -10.76 0.71
CA VAL A 192 -1.12 -11.47 2.00
C VAL A 192 -2.49 -11.78 2.59
N GLY A 193 -3.44 -10.84 2.53
CA GLY A 193 -4.84 -11.09 2.91
C GLY A 193 -5.49 -12.25 2.13
N ALA A 194 -5.20 -12.35 0.83
CA ALA A 194 -5.68 -13.47 0.00
C ALA A 194 -5.05 -14.81 0.42
N LEU A 195 -3.73 -14.85 0.72
CA LEU A 195 -3.05 -16.04 1.22
C LEU A 195 -3.62 -16.52 2.56
N ILE A 196 -4.00 -15.59 3.43
CA ILE A 196 -4.69 -15.91 4.70
C ILE A 196 -6.04 -16.58 4.41
N ILE A 197 -6.83 -16.06 3.48
CA ILE A 197 -8.12 -16.65 3.11
C ILE A 197 -7.93 -18.03 2.46
N GLU A 198 -6.91 -18.20 1.62
CA GLU A 198 -6.57 -19.50 1.04
C GLU A 198 -6.27 -20.54 2.14
N LYS A 199 -5.48 -20.15 3.15
CA LYS A 199 -5.11 -21.05 4.25
C LYS A 199 -6.25 -21.35 5.23
N TYR A 200 -6.98 -20.32 5.66
CA TYR A 200 -7.93 -20.41 6.79
C TYR A 200 -9.40 -20.38 6.36
N GLY A 201 -9.69 -20.20 5.07
CA GLY A 201 -11.03 -20.00 4.54
C GLY A 201 -11.54 -18.57 4.73
N ARG A 202 -12.83 -18.36 4.43
CA ARG A 202 -13.52 -17.06 4.54
C ARG A 202 -13.81 -16.69 5.99
N ILE A 203 -12.77 -16.44 6.78
CA ILE A 203 -12.84 -16.07 8.21
C ILE A 203 -13.35 -14.64 8.46
N GLY A 204 -13.69 -13.93 7.39
CA GLY A 204 -14.18 -12.56 7.41
C GLY A 204 -13.09 -11.52 7.72
N PRO A 205 -13.40 -10.22 7.59
CA PRO A 205 -12.36 -9.19 7.60
C PRO A 205 -11.70 -8.99 8.97
N ALA A 206 -12.45 -9.19 10.06
CA ALA A 206 -11.87 -9.18 11.40
C ALA A 206 -10.87 -10.32 11.61
N GLY A 207 -11.17 -11.51 11.09
CA GLY A 207 -10.25 -12.65 11.13
C GLY A 207 -8.99 -12.39 10.31
N VAL A 208 -9.14 -11.87 9.10
CA VAL A 208 -8.00 -11.50 8.23
C VAL A 208 -7.12 -10.46 8.91
N ALA A 209 -7.70 -9.38 9.44
CA ALA A 209 -6.95 -8.34 10.16
C ALA A 209 -6.23 -8.89 11.41
N ALA A 210 -6.86 -9.83 12.14
CA ALA A 210 -6.24 -10.46 13.30
C ALA A 210 -5.04 -11.34 12.92
N VAL A 211 -5.14 -12.12 11.84
CA VAL A 211 -4.01 -12.93 11.34
C VAL A 211 -2.89 -12.03 10.80
N LEU A 212 -3.22 -10.98 10.05
CA LEU A 212 -2.23 -9.97 9.61
C LEU A 212 -1.47 -9.41 10.81
N ARG A 213 -2.18 -8.95 11.84
CA ARG A 213 -1.57 -8.43 13.08
C ARG A 213 -0.69 -9.45 13.79
N HIS A 214 -1.14 -10.70 13.90
CA HIS A 214 -0.40 -11.71 14.64
C HIS A 214 0.87 -12.16 13.90
N SER A 215 0.87 -12.08 12.58
CA SER A 215 1.97 -12.53 11.72
C SER A 215 2.92 -11.42 11.29
N ALA A 216 2.51 -10.16 11.42
CA ALA A 216 3.30 -9.00 11.04
C ALA A 216 4.61 -8.90 11.82
N ASP A 217 5.62 -8.34 11.17
CA ASP A 217 6.87 -7.97 11.83
C ASP A 217 6.67 -6.59 12.49
N ASP A 218 6.74 -6.55 13.82
CA ASP A 218 6.66 -5.32 14.63
C ASP A 218 7.99 -4.56 14.45
N LEU A 219 7.92 -3.43 13.75
CA LEU A 219 9.05 -2.58 13.40
C LEU A 219 8.90 -1.23 14.10
N GLY A 220 9.96 -0.43 14.14
CA GLY A 220 9.90 0.89 14.76
C GLY A 220 9.59 0.82 16.26
N LYS A 221 8.50 1.46 16.69
CA LYS A 221 8.12 1.51 18.10
C LYS A 221 7.20 0.31 18.41
N PRO A 222 7.47 -0.47 19.48
CA PRO A 222 6.67 -1.66 19.77
C PRO A 222 5.16 -1.39 19.80
N GLY A 223 4.42 -2.17 19.03
CA GLY A 223 2.97 -2.08 18.91
C GLY A 223 2.53 -1.11 17.81
N ASN A 224 1.50 -0.30 18.09
CA ASN A 224 0.98 0.63 17.08
C ASN A 224 1.88 1.86 16.96
N ASP A 225 2.40 2.11 15.75
CA ASP A 225 3.17 3.30 15.45
C ASP A 225 2.74 4.01 14.16
N ASP A 226 3.36 5.16 13.93
CA ASP A 226 2.90 6.13 12.93
C ASP A 226 3.11 5.62 11.50
N PHE A 227 4.14 4.81 11.25
CA PHE A 227 4.56 4.40 9.91
C PHE A 227 4.24 2.94 9.60
N TYR A 228 4.37 2.06 10.59
CA TYR A 228 4.17 0.63 10.44
C TYR A 228 2.79 0.19 10.90
N GLY A 229 2.05 1.04 11.63
CA GLY A 229 0.79 0.65 12.24
C GLY A 229 1.02 -0.53 13.16
N LEU A 230 0.39 -1.66 12.87
CA LEU A 230 0.54 -2.93 13.59
C LEU A 230 1.71 -3.80 13.11
N GLY A 231 2.56 -3.27 12.23
CA GLY A 231 3.76 -3.92 11.70
C GLY A 231 3.74 -4.07 10.17
N ARG A 232 4.86 -4.58 9.62
CA ARG A 232 4.94 -4.95 8.21
C ARG A 232 4.22 -6.28 7.97
N VAL A 233 3.37 -6.34 6.94
CA VAL A 233 2.74 -7.61 6.52
C VAL A 233 3.79 -8.67 6.16
N ASN A 234 3.61 -9.89 6.67
CA ASN A 234 4.55 -10.99 6.44
C ASN A 234 3.84 -12.20 5.84
N ALA A 235 4.04 -12.42 4.54
CA ALA A 235 3.37 -13.49 3.79
C ALA A 235 3.71 -14.89 4.34
N LEU A 236 4.97 -15.12 4.74
CA LEU A 236 5.42 -16.42 5.23
C LEU A 236 4.80 -16.73 6.59
N ASN A 237 4.92 -15.81 7.55
CA ASN A 237 4.36 -15.98 8.89
C ASN A 237 2.83 -16.08 8.86
N ALA A 238 2.17 -15.36 7.95
CA ALA A 238 0.72 -15.38 7.81
C ALA A 238 0.17 -16.77 7.42
N VAL A 239 0.99 -17.61 6.79
CA VAL A 239 0.59 -18.95 6.33
C VAL A 239 1.30 -20.10 7.05
N GLN A 240 1.93 -19.85 8.20
CA GLN A 240 2.52 -20.90 9.06
C GLN A 240 1.55 -21.44 10.11
#